data_AF-A0A6M8V5P6-F1
#
_entry.id   AF-A0A6M8V5P6-F1
#
_cell.length_a   1.000
_cell.length_b   1.000
_cell.length_c   1.000
_cell.angle_alpha   90.00
_cell.angle_beta   90.00
_cell.angle_gamma   90.00
#
_symmetry.space_group_name_H-M   'P 1'
#
loop_
_entity.id
_entity.type
_entity.pdbx_description
1 polymer ?
#
loop_
_entity_poly.entity_id
_entity_poly.type
_entity_poly.pdbx_seq_one_letter_code
_entity_poly.pdbx_strand_id
1 'polypeptide(L)'
;MRIGFYIHHSMLKAGGIFTYSIGILRLLLKSDEIKSIVLFTSPEVKKNLTEFDNKSKIEFSILNRNSFFTKIRFALSYFLFDTYTVYNKYSSGNKFLNFLKKFSISINPYNSLLKKSGISLFHVPIQYSPIYGTKIPVIITMHDLQEFHFPGNFCSAERIHRAINNHKAMYETDKIIVSFEHIKKDIINFYKVPENKINVCPPPFSENWFTTKKGN
;
A
#
# COMPACT_ATOMS: atom_id res chain seq x y z
N MET A 1 5.48 -19.72 -0.94
CA MET A 1 5.19 -18.53 -1.74
C MET A 1 6.31 -17.49 -1.61
N ARG A 2 6.59 -16.74 -2.67
CA ARG A 2 7.46 -15.55 -2.61
C ARG A 2 6.58 -14.30 -2.73
N ILE A 3 6.64 -13.44 -1.73
CA ILE A 3 5.73 -12.29 -1.63
C ILE A 3 6.51 -10.98 -1.65
N GLY A 4 5.87 -9.91 -2.10
CA GLY A 4 6.33 -8.55 -1.91
C GLY A 4 5.63 -7.92 -0.72
N PHE A 5 6.36 -7.14 0.06
CA PHE A 5 5.81 -6.42 1.20
C PHE A 5 6.29 -4.97 1.15
N TYR A 6 5.35 -4.03 1.26
CA TYR A 6 5.62 -2.62 1.06
C TYR A 6 5.79 -1.86 2.39
N ILE A 7 6.85 -1.06 2.52
CA ILE A 7 7.01 -0.16 3.66
C ILE A 7 7.25 1.26 3.12
N HIS A 8 6.33 2.16 3.41
CA HIS A 8 6.35 3.55 2.92
C HIS A 8 7.18 4.46 3.84
N HIS A 9 7.88 5.45 3.29
CA HIS A 9 8.69 6.40 4.06
C HIS A 9 7.87 7.26 5.03
N SER A 10 6.63 7.61 4.69
CA SER A 10 5.73 8.34 5.61
C SER A 10 5.39 7.55 6.87
N MET A 11 5.51 6.21 6.85
CA MET A 11 5.26 5.39 8.03
C MET A 11 6.25 5.73 9.15
N LEU A 12 7.47 6.17 8.83
CA LEU A 12 8.45 6.61 9.84
C LEU A 12 7.92 7.76 10.71
N LYS A 13 7.05 8.61 10.15
CA LYS A 13 6.38 9.69 10.89
C LYS A 13 5.07 9.22 11.54
N ALA A 14 4.38 8.26 10.93
CA ALA A 14 3.13 7.67 11.41
C ALA A 14 3.40 6.39 12.23
N GLY A 15 3.87 6.58 13.47
CA GLY A 15 4.40 5.50 14.32
C GLY A 15 3.51 4.26 14.43
N GLY A 16 2.19 4.41 14.52
CA GLY A 16 1.25 3.28 14.60
C GLY A 16 1.26 2.37 13.37
N ILE A 17 1.21 2.93 12.16
CA ILE A 17 1.20 2.15 10.91
C ILE A 17 2.55 1.47 10.70
N PHE A 18 3.66 2.13 11.05
CA PHE A 18 4.98 1.52 10.97
C PHE A 18 5.10 0.32 11.90
N THR A 19 4.80 0.50 13.19
CA THR A 19 4.81 -0.60 14.18
C THR A 19 3.90 -1.74 13.74
N TYR A 20 2.72 -1.43 13.20
CA TYR A 20 1.83 -2.44 12.64
C TYR A 20 2.49 -3.22 11.51
N SER A 21 3.08 -2.52 10.55
CA SER A 21 3.72 -3.13 9.38
C SER A 21 4.88 -4.02 9.76
N ILE A 22 5.68 -3.62 10.77
CA ILE A 22 6.77 -4.44 11.31
C ILE A 22 6.25 -5.69 12.01
N GLY A 23 5.20 -5.55 12.82
CA GLY A 23 4.55 -6.69 13.47
C GLY A 23 4.06 -7.74 12.48
N ILE A 24 3.32 -7.30 11.45
CA ILE A 24 2.88 -8.17 10.36
C ILE A 24 4.07 -8.81 9.64
N LEU A 25 5.10 -8.04 9.29
CA LEU A 25 6.30 -8.60 8.65
C LEU A 25 6.93 -9.71 9.49
N ARG A 26 7.04 -9.52 10.81
CA ARG A 26 7.56 -10.53 11.74
C ARG A 26 6.71 -11.79 11.77
N LEU A 27 5.38 -11.67 11.70
CA LEU A 27 4.47 -12.81 11.61
C LEU A 27 4.63 -13.56 10.28
N LEU A 28 4.72 -12.83 9.17
CA LEU A 28 4.92 -13.41 7.84
C LEU A 28 6.25 -14.18 7.74
N LEU A 29 7.31 -13.72 8.39
CA LEU A 29 8.60 -14.42 8.42
C LEU A 29 8.54 -15.77 9.15
N LYS A 30 7.68 -15.89 10.15
CA LYS A 30 7.46 -17.13 10.91
C LYS A 30 6.60 -18.15 10.16
N SER A 31 5.89 -17.74 9.12
CA SER A 31 5.07 -18.65 8.32
C SER A 31 5.95 -19.57 7.45
N ASP A 32 5.60 -20.87 7.44
CA ASP A 32 6.22 -21.87 6.57
C ASP A 32 5.73 -21.78 5.12
N GLU A 33 4.53 -21.23 4.91
CA GLU A 33 3.99 -20.98 3.58
C GLU A 33 4.78 -19.88 2.85
N ILE A 34 5.42 -18.98 3.58
CA ILE A 34 6.20 -17.86 3.02
C ILE A 34 7.67 -18.23 2.99
N LYS A 35 8.15 -18.53 1.77
CA LYS A 35 9.52 -18.95 1.50
C LYS A 35 10.50 -17.77 1.50
N SER A 36 10.08 -16.64 0.93
CA SER A 36 10.87 -15.41 0.89
C SER A 36 9.99 -14.17 0.74
N ILE A 37 10.48 -13.03 1.23
CA ILE A 37 9.82 -11.73 1.20
C ILE A 37 10.73 -10.71 0.52
N VAL A 38 10.21 -10.03 -0.49
CA VAL A 38 10.86 -8.86 -1.12
C VAL A 38 10.30 -7.59 -0.48
N LEU A 39 11.13 -6.90 0.29
CA LEU A 39 10.79 -5.62 0.91
C LEU A 39 10.95 -4.48 -0.07
N PHE A 40 9.84 -3.91 -0.52
CA PHE A 40 9.81 -2.72 -1.36
C PHE A 40 9.81 -1.48 -0.47
N THR A 41 10.91 -0.72 -0.49
CA THR A 41 11.08 0.41 0.45
C THR A 41 12.01 1.51 -0.09
N SER A 42 12.24 2.56 0.70
CA SER A 42 13.18 3.64 0.38
C SER A 42 14.51 3.50 1.13
N PRO A 43 15.57 4.19 0.68
CA PRO A 43 16.85 4.19 1.40
C PRO A 43 16.73 4.66 2.85
N GLU A 44 15.87 5.63 3.17
CA GLU A 44 15.74 6.12 4.55
C GLU A 44 15.05 5.11 5.46
N VAL A 45 14.03 4.42 4.94
CA VAL A 45 13.33 3.39 5.70
C VAL A 45 14.26 2.20 5.94
N LYS A 46 15.07 1.80 4.95
CA LYS A 46 16.03 0.69 5.13
C LYS A 46 16.95 0.90 6.34
N LYS A 47 17.37 2.14 6.62
CA LYS A 47 18.19 2.46 7.81
C LYS A 47 17.51 2.09 9.14
N ASN A 48 16.17 2.04 9.17
CA ASN A 48 15.36 1.67 10.33
C ASN A 48 14.99 0.16 10.34
N LEU A 49 15.43 -0.61 9.36
CA LEU A 49 15.12 -2.04 9.17
C LEU A 49 16.35 -2.93 9.31
N THR A 50 17.39 -2.47 10.00
CA THR A 50 18.68 -3.17 10.12
C THR A 50 18.57 -4.55 10.78
N GLU A 51 17.56 -4.78 11.62
CA GLU A 51 17.27 -6.10 12.20
C GLU A 51 16.94 -7.17 11.13
N PHE A 52 16.56 -6.74 9.93
CA PHE A 52 16.16 -7.60 8.83
C PHE A 52 17.27 -7.82 7.78
N ASP A 53 18.40 -7.12 7.87
CA ASP A 53 19.48 -7.19 6.86
C ASP A 53 20.08 -8.60 6.71
N ASN A 54 20.19 -9.35 7.81
CA ASN A 54 20.81 -10.68 7.84
C ASN A 54 19.81 -11.84 7.81
N LYS A 55 18.52 -11.56 7.56
CA LYS A 55 17.50 -12.62 7.52
C LYS A 55 17.47 -13.27 6.15
N SER A 56 17.78 -14.56 6.08
CA SER A 56 17.84 -15.34 4.83
C SER A 56 16.55 -15.33 4.00
N LYS A 57 15.39 -15.12 4.64
CA LYS A 57 14.10 -14.99 3.96
C LYS A 57 13.85 -13.60 3.33
N ILE A 58 14.69 -12.59 3.56
CA ILE A 58 14.42 -11.20 3.16
C ILE A 58 15.35 -10.74 2.04
N GLU A 59 14.76 -10.08 1.04
CA GLU A 59 15.47 -9.34 0.00
C GLU A 59 14.95 -7.90 -0.06
N PHE A 60 15.83 -6.93 -0.24
CA PHE A 60 15.45 -5.52 -0.33
C PHE A 60 15.37 -5.04 -1.78
N SER A 61 14.19 -4.54 -2.18
CA SER A 61 13.98 -3.80 -3.42
C SER A 61 13.86 -2.30 -3.11
N ILE A 62 14.96 -1.57 -3.29
CA ILE A 62 15.06 -0.17 -2.89
C ILE A 62 14.76 0.76 -4.06
N LEU A 63 13.82 1.69 -3.84
CA LEU A 63 13.55 2.79 -4.77
C LEU A 63 13.80 4.13 -4.08
N ASN A 64 14.75 4.91 -4.60
CA ASN A 64 14.96 6.27 -4.14
C ASN A 64 13.87 7.20 -4.70
N ARG A 65 12.86 7.50 -3.89
CA ARG A 65 11.76 8.43 -4.22
C ARG A 65 12.16 9.90 -4.23
N ASN A 66 13.30 10.26 -3.61
CA ASN A 66 13.76 11.65 -3.57
C ASN A 66 14.55 12.06 -4.81
N SER A 67 14.97 11.09 -5.63
CA SER A 67 15.53 11.41 -6.94
C SER A 67 14.50 12.18 -7.76
N PHE A 68 14.92 13.30 -8.35
CA PHE A 68 14.10 14.18 -9.16
C PHE A 68 13.30 13.42 -10.24
N PHE A 69 13.99 12.56 -11.00
CA PHE A 69 13.36 11.75 -12.05
C PHE A 69 12.30 10.78 -11.51
N THR A 70 12.60 10.09 -10.40
CA THR A 70 11.64 9.17 -9.76
C THR A 70 10.41 9.92 -9.26
N LYS A 71 10.62 11.07 -8.61
CA LYS A 71 9.54 11.91 -8.09
C LYS A 71 8.59 12.37 -9.19
N ILE A 72 9.14 12.88 -10.30
CA ILE A 72 8.35 13.31 -11.47
C ILE A 72 7.57 12.14 -12.07
N ARG A 73 8.24 11.01 -12.33
CA ARG A 73 7.58 9.83 -12.90
C ARG A 73 6.46 9.31 -12.01
N PHE A 74 6.68 9.30 -10.70
CA PHE A 74 5.68 8.87 -9.73
C PHE A 74 4.50 9.86 -9.67
N ALA A 75 4.77 11.16 -9.61
CA ALA A 75 3.74 12.19 -9.62
C ALA A 75 2.89 12.13 -10.90
N LEU A 76 3.53 12.02 -12.07
CA LEU A 76 2.82 11.88 -13.35
C LEU A 76 2.01 10.57 -13.41
N SER A 77 2.58 9.46 -12.94
CA SER A 77 1.87 8.19 -12.84
C SER A 77 0.58 8.33 -12.02
N TYR A 78 0.67 8.91 -10.83
CA TYR A 78 -0.50 9.09 -9.97
C TYR A 78 -1.50 10.07 -10.55
N PHE A 79 -1.05 11.22 -11.05
CA PHE A 79 -1.93 12.21 -11.65
C PHE A 79 -2.77 11.62 -12.79
N LEU A 80 -2.14 10.86 -13.69
CA LEU A 80 -2.83 10.22 -14.80
C LEU A 80 -3.77 9.10 -14.35
N PHE A 81 -3.38 8.32 -13.34
CA PHE A 81 -4.23 7.28 -12.78
C PHE A 81 -5.43 7.88 -12.03
N ASP A 82 -5.24 9.00 -11.33
CA ASP A 82 -6.30 9.73 -10.63
C ASP A 82 -7.29 10.32 -11.63
N THR A 83 -6.77 10.91 -12.70
CA THR A 83 -7.58 11.39 -13.82
C THR A 83 -8.42 10.24 -14.40
N TYR A 84 -7.80 9.09 -14.68
CA TYR A 84 -8.57 7.91 -15.09
C TYR A 84 -9.64 7.54 -14.07
N THR A 85 -9.28 7.43 -12.79
CA THR A 85 -10.18 6.98 -11.72
C THR A 85 -11.41 7.88 -11.59
N VAL A 86 -11.21 9.20 -11.61
CA VAL A 86 -12.29 10.19 -11.45
C VAL A 86 -13.19 10.23 -12.68
N TYR A 87 -12.61 10.27 -13.89
CA TYR A 87 -13.39 10.48 -15.11
C TYR A 87 -13.99 9.19 -15.70
N ASN A 88 -13.41 8.02 -15.43
CA ASN A 88 -13.92 6.74 -15.94
C ASN A 88 -15.31 6.40 -15.39
N LYS A 89 -15.71 6.99 -14.25
CA LYS A 89 -17.08 6.89 -13.71
C LYS A 89 -18.12 7.55 -14.63
N TYR A 90 -17.74 8.62 -15.35
CA TYR A 90 -18.66 9.39 -16.20
C TYR A 90 -18.60 8.97 -17.67
N SER A 91 -17.47 8.43 -18.13
CA SER A 91 -17.24 8.04 -19.53
C SER A 91 -16.58 6.66 -19.60
N SER A 92 -17.29 5.65 -19.09
CA SER A 92 -16.78 4.27 -19.05
C SER A 92 -16.49 3.75 -20.45
N GLY A 93 -15.32 3.14 -20.65
CA GLY A 93 -14.91 2.57 -21.94
C GLY A 93 -14.26 3.56 -22.91
N ASN A 94 -14.07 4.82 -22.51
CA ASN A 94 -13.36 5.82 -23.32
C ASN A 94 -11.92 5.37 -23.62
N LYS A 95 -11.56 5.30 -24.92
CA LYS A 95 -10.22 4.88 -25.38
C LYS A 95 -9.11 5.76 -24.83
N PHE A 96 -9.33 7.07 -24.71
CA PHE A 96 -8.36 8.01 -24.15
C PHE A 96 -8.11 7.75 -22.67
N LEU A 97 -9.17 7.58 -21.87
CA LEU A 97 -9.03 7.25 -20.44
C LEU A 97 -8.30 5.92 -20.23
N ASN A 98 -8.61 4.91 -21.04
CA ASN A 98 -7.89 3.63 -21.03
C ASN A 98 -6.41 3.78 -21.42
N PHE A 99 -6.09 4.66 -22.36
CA PHE A 99 -4.71 5.00 -22.69
C PHE A 99 -4.01 5.66 -21.49
N LEU A 100 -4.65 6.63 -20.81
CA LEU A 100 -4.10 7.25 -19.60
C LEU A 100 -3.80 6.23 -18.51
N LYS A 101 -4.73 5.27 -18.26
CA LYS A 101 -4.49 4.16 -17.32
C LYS A 101 -3.28 3.32 -17.71
N LYS A 102 -3.18 2.89 -18.97
CA LYS A 102 -2.04 2.07 -19.44
C LYS A 102 -0.73 2.83 -19.32
N PHE A 103 -0.73 4.10 -19.71
CA PHE A 103 0.45 4.96 -19.64
C PHE A 103 0.87 5.20 -18.19
N SER A 104 -0.07 5.50 -17.28
CA SER A 104 0.21 5.69 -15.86
C SER A 104 0.86 4.47 -15.22
N ILE A 105 0.40 3.26 -15.57
CA ILE A 105 0.97 2.00 -15.09
C ILE A 105 2.39 1.80 -15.65
N SER A 106 2.59 2.09 -16.94
CA SER A 106 3.88 1.93 -17.62
C SER A 106 4.96 2.83 -17.03
N ILE A 107 4.64 4.10 -16.77
CA ILE A 107 5.62 5.06 -16.24
C ILE A 107 5.88 4.90 -14.74
N ASN A 108 5.02 4.19 -14.01
CA ASN A 108 5.20 3.96 -12.58
C ASN A 108 6.53 3.21 -12.31
N PRO A 109 7.44 3.77 -11.49
CA PRO A 109 8.75 3.16 -11.25
C PRO A 109 8.68 1.80 -10.54
N TYR A 110 7.62 1.51 -9.78
CA TYR A 110 7.45 0.22 -9.12
C TYR A 110 7.11 -0.91 -10.09
N ASN A 111 6.59 -0.60 -11.28
CA ASN A 111 6.16 -1.61 -12.24
C ASN A 111 7.32 -2.50 -12.69
N SER A 112 8.49 -1.91 -12.95
CA SER A 112 9.69 -2.67 -13.33
C SER A 112 10.25 -3.47 -12.16
N LEU A 113 10.25 -2.91 -10.95
CA LEU A 113 10.72 -3.60 -9.73
C LEU A 113 9.87 -4.83 -9.42
N LEU A 114 8.54 -4.67 -9.47
CA LEU A 114 7.58 -5.76 -9.25
C LEU A 114 7.77 -6.88 -10.28
N LYS A 115 7.88 -6.55 -11.57
CA LYS A 115 8.10 -7.55 -12.64
C LYS A 115 9.39 -8.35 -12.45
N LYS A 116 10.47 -7.68 -12.04
CA LYS A 116 11.79 -8.34 -11.83
C LYS A 116 11.84 -9.18 -10.55
N SER A 117 11.01 -8.86 -9.56
CA SER A 117 11.08 -9.48 -8.24
C SER A 117 10.61 -10.94 -8.17
N GLY A 118 9.83 -11.40 -9.16
CA GLY A 118 9.28 -12.76 -9.20
C GLY A 118 8.30 -13.08 -8.06
N ILE A 119 7.70 -12.05 -7.42
CA ILE A 119 6.69 -12.26 -6.38
C ILE A 119 5.37 -12.71 -6.99
N SER A 120 4.61 -13.52 -6.25
CA SER A 120 3.27 -13.97 -6.65
C SER A 120 2.13 -13.21 -5.95
N LEU A 121 2.46 -12.39 -4.95
CA LEU A 121 1.51 -11.61 -4.16
C LEU A 121 2.20 -10.37 -3.64
N PHE A 122 1.51 -9.22 -3.63
CA PHE A 122 2.04 -7.96 -3.10
C PHE A 122 1.16 -7.43 -1.96
N HIS A 123 1.72 -7.30 -0.76
CA HIS A 123 1.02 -6.78 0.41
C HIS A 123 1.45 -5.34 0.72
N VAL A 124 0.45 -4.46 0.79
CA VAL A 124 0.57 -3.03 1.09
C VAL A 124 -0.11 -2.74 2.45
N PRO A 125 0.63 -2.66 3.57
CA PRO A 125 0.09 -2.45 4.91
C PRO A 125 -0.27 -0.98 5.21
N ILE A 126 -0.74 -0.22 4.21
CA ILE A 126 -1.14 1.20 4.32
C ILE A 126 -2.27 1.50 3.35
N GLN A 127 -3.06 2.55 3.64
CA GLN A 127 -4.27 2.94 2.91
C GLN A 127 -4.07 3.32 1.43
N TYR A 128 -2.85 3.33 0.90
CA TYR A 128 -2.59 3.58 -0.51
C TYR A 128 -1.44 2.72 -1.05
N SER A 129 -1.68 2.09 -2.20
CA SER A 129 -0.67 1.28 -2.89
C SER A 129 0.30 2.19 -3.64
N PRO A 130 1.61 1.86 -3.72
CA PRO A 130 2.59 2.56 -4.56
C PRO A 130 2.35 2.39 -6.07
N ILE A 131 1.48 1.45 -6.45
CA ILE A 131 1.14 1.11 -7.83
C ILE A 131 -0.26 0.50 -7.90
N TYR A 132 -0.98 0.82 -8.98
CA TYR A 132 -2.29 0.26 -9.27
C TYR A 132 -2.28 -0.40 -10.65
N GLY A 133 -3.22 -1.31 -10.93
CA GLY A 133 -3.33 -1.97 -12.23
C GLY A 133 -2.17 -2.91 -12.58
N THR A 134 -1.44 -3.41 -11.57
CA THR A 134 -0.48 -4.50 -11.75
C THR A 134 -1.21 -5.82 -11.99
N LYS A 135 -0.56 -6.79 -12.64
CA LYS A 135 -1.09 -8.15 -12.83
C LYS A 135 -0.83 -9.05 -11.61
N ILE A 136 0.03 -8.61 -10.70
CA ILE A 136 0.33 -9.34 -9.47
C ILE A 136 -0.82 -9.08 -8.48
N PRO A 137 -1.42 -10.12 -7.89
CA PRO A 137 -2.44 -9.94 -6.86
C PRO A 137 -1.96 -9.00 -5.74
N VAL A 138 -2.79 -8.03 -5.36
CA VAL A 138 -2.50 -7.03 -4.34
C VAL A 138 -3.45 -7.18 -3.16
N ILE A 139 -2.86 -7.30 -1.97
CA ILE A 139 -3.56 -7.15 -0.70
C ILE A 139 -3.23 -5.77 -0.15
N ILE A 140 -4.25 -5.00 0.23
CA ILE A 140 -4.07 -3.72 0.93
C ILE A 140 -4.63 -3.80 2.34
N THR A 141 -3.98 -3.14 3.29
CA THR A 141 -4.52 -2.98 4.65
C THR A 141 -5.11 -1.59 4.83
N MET A 142 -6.38 -1.55 5.20
CA MET A 142 -7.09 -0.31 5.53
C MET A 142 -7.15 -0.15 7.05
N HIS A 143 -6.79 1.04 7.53
CA HIS A 143 -6.67 1.33 8.96
C HIS A 143 -7.89 2.05 9.53
N ASP A 144 -8.45 3.00 8.79
CA ASP A 144 -9.61 3.79 9.19
C ASP A 144 -10.24 4.52 8.00
N LEU A 145 -11.42 5.10 8.24
CA LEU A 145 -12.15 6.03 7.37
C LEU A 145 -12.63 7.25 8.21
N GLN A 146 -11.73 7.78 9.05
CA GLN A 146 -12.06 8.84 10.03
C GLN A 146 -12.67 10.10 9.39
N GLU A 147 -12.35 10.40 8.14
CA GLU A 147 -12.85 11.58 7.43
C GLU A 147 -14.37 11.61 7.28
N PHE A 148 -15.04 10.46 7.35
CA PHE A 148 -16.50 10.37 7.28
C PHE A 148 -17.17 10.60 8.65
N HIS A 149 -16.50 10.20 9.73
CA HIS A 149 -17.03 10.34 11.10
C HIS A 149 -16.67 11.70 11.72
N PHE A 150 -15.49 12.24 11.39
CA PHE A 150 -14.96 13.49 11.94
C PHE A 150 -14.51 14.45 10.84
N PRO A 151 -15.40 14.85 9.91
CA PRO A 151 -15.02 15.69 8.77
C PRO A 151 -14.43 17.05 9.18
N GLY A 152 -14.75 17.55 10.38
CA GLY A 152 -14.19 18.80 10.92
C GLY A 152 -12.69 18.75 11.23
N ASN A 153 -12.11 17.56 11.34
CA ASN A 153 -10.67 17.38 11.59
C ASN A 153 -9.83 17.37 10.29
N PHE A 154 -10.47 17.49 9.12
CA PHE A 154 -9.82 17.40 7.83
C PHE A 154 -10.26 18.56 6.93
N CYS A 155 -9.31 19.27 6.34
CA CYS A 155 -9.63 20.28 5.35
C CYS A 155 -10.24 19.64 4.10
N SER A 156 -10.92 20.43 3.27
CA SER A 156 -11.57 19.91 2.05
C SER A 156 -10.59 19.25 1.09
N ALA A 157 -9.37 19.76 0.96
CA ALA A 157 -8.33 19.16 0.14
C ALA A 157 -7.89 17.79 0.66
N GLU A 158 -7.74 17.62 1.98
CA GLU A 158 -7.42 16.33 2.60
C GLU A 158 -8.55 15.33 2.39
N ARG A 159 -9.81 15.73 2.59
CA ARG A 159 -10.97 14.86 2.35
C ARG A 159 -11.03 14.38 0.90
N ILE A 160 -10.79 15.26 -0.07
CA ILE A 160 -10.72 14.88 -1.49
C ILE A 160 -9.56 13.92 -1.75
N HIS A 161 -8.37 14.23 -1.23
CA HIS A 161 -7.19 13.37 -1.39
C HIS A 161 -7.41 11.97 -0.81
N ARG A 162 -7.98 11.88 0.40
CA ARG A 162 -8.34 10.61 1.05
C ARG A 162 -9.42 9.88 0.25
N ALA A 163 -10.48 10.57 -0.18
CA ALA A 163 -11.55 9.96 -0.95
C ALA A 163 -11.03 9.29 -2.24
N ILE A 164 -10.18 9.98 -3.01
CA ILE A 164 -9.59 9.45 -4.25
C ILE A 164 -8.66 8.26 -3.94
N ASN A 165 -7.79 8.38 -2.95
CA ASN A 165 -6.85 7.31 -2.61
C ASN A 165 -7.54 6.06 -2.05
N ASN A 166 -8.47 6.23 -1.13
CA ASN A 166 -9.27 5.14 -0.57
C ASN A 166 -10.08 4.45 -1.66
N HIS A 167 -10.68 5.22 -2.60
CA HIS A 167 -11.37 4.63 -3.74
C HIS A 167 -10.43 3.76 -4.59
N LYS A 168 -9.27 4.27 -5.01
CA LYS A 168 -8.29 3.46 -5.76
C LYS A 168 -7.85 2.23 -4.98
N ALA A 169 -7.48 2.40 -3.71
CA ALA A 169 -7.04 1.33 -2.83
C ALA A 169 -8.07 0.21 -2.75
N MET A 170 -9.35 0.53 -2.60
CA MET A 170 -10.42 -0.46 -2.45
C MET A 170 -10.81 -1.13 -3.77
N TYR A 171 -10.77 -0.41 -4.88
CA TYR A 171 -11.27 -0.92 -6.16
C TYR A 171 -10.19 -1.52 -7.06
N GLU A 172 -8.93 -1.09 -6.95
CA GLU A 172 -7.82 -1.54 -7.79
C GLU A 172 -6.90 -2.57 -7.12
N THR A 173 -7.34 -3.16 -6.00
CA THR A 173 -6.67 -4.27 -5.30
C THR A 173 -7.53 -5.53 -5.33
N ASP A 174 -6.97 -6.69 -5.02
CA ASP A 174 -7.68 -7.97 -5.07
C ASP A 174 -8.38 -8.28 -3.75
N LYS A 175 -7.74 -7.95 -2.63
CA LYS A 175 -8.25 -8.17 -1.28
C LYS A 175 -7.89 -7.02 -0.35
N ILE A 176 -8.78 -6.78 0.61
CA ILE A 176 -8.62 -5.76 1.64
C ILE A 176 -8.57 -6.47 2.99
N ILE A 177 -7.55 -6.16 3.78
CA ILE A 177 -7.45 -6.58 5.17
C ILE A 177 -7.78 -5.39 6.08
N VAL A 178 -8.56 -5.64 7.11
CA VAL A 178 -8.80 -4.68 8.20
C VAL A 178 -8.60 -5.35 9.54
N SER A 179 -8.22 -4.58 10.56
CA SER A 179 -8.02 -5.12 11.91
C SER A 179 -9.32 -5.33 12.68
N PHE A 180 -10.40 -4.62 12.32
CA PHE A 180 -11.63 -4.60 13.10
C PHE A 180 -12.89 -4.61 12.22
N GLU A 181 -13.96 -5.22 12.73
CA GLU A 181 -15.27 -5.32 12.06
C GLU A 181 -15.90 -3.96 11.76
N HIS A 182 -15.72 -2.96 12.62
CA HIS A 182 -16.28 -1.63 12.36
C HIS A 182 -15.68 -0.99 11.09
N ILE A 183 -14.38 -1.20 10.82
CA ILE A 183 -13.74 -0.70 9.60
C ILE A 183 -14.33 -1.41 8.38
N LYS A 184 -14.54 -2.74 8.45
CA LYS A 184 -15.21 -3.49 7.38
C LYS A 184 -16.60 -2.91 7.09
N LYS A 185 -17.39 -2.65 8.13
CA LYS A 185 -18.71 -2.02 8.00
C LYS A 185 -18.63 -0.64 7.35
N ASP A 186 -17.68 0.20 7.76
CA ASP A 186 -17.49 1.53 7.18
C ASP A 186 -17.15 1.44 5.68
N ILE A 187 -16.26 0.53 5.29
CA ILE A 187 -15.89 0.32 3.89
C ILE A 187 -17.13 -0.10 3.06
N ILE A 188 -17.93 -1.04 3.57
CA ILE A 188 -19.16 -1.48 2.89
C ILE A 188 -20.16 -0.32 2.83
N ASN A 189 -20.33 0.44 3.90
CA ASN A 189 -21.32 1.49 4.00
C ASN A 189 -21.00 2.68 3.08
N PHE A 190 -19.77 3.21 3.17
CA PHE A 190 -19.36 4.42 2.45
C PHE A 190 -18.90 4.14 1.02
N TYR A 191 -18.22 3.02 0.78
CA TYR A 191 -17.65 2.71 -0.53
C TYR A 191 -18.36 1.59 -1.28
N LYS A 192 -19.33 0.88 -0.69
CA LYS A 192 -20.08 -0.21 -1.36
C LYS A 192 -19.19 -1.32 -1.91
N VAL A 193 -18.04 -1.56 -1.29
CA VAL A 193 -17.13 -2.63 -1.67
C VAL A 193 -17.76 -3.99 -1.33
N PRO A 194 -17.70 -4.99 -2.21
CA PRO A 194 -18.23 -6.33 -1.93
C PRO A 194 -17.63 -6.95 -0.67
N GLU A 195 -18.49 -7.53 0.18
CA GLU A 195 -18.07 -8.08 1.46
C GLU A 195 -16.98 -9.15 1.31
N ASN A 196 -17.10 -10.01 0.30
CA ASN A 196 -16.13 -11.07 0.01
C ASN A 196 -14.72 -10.56 -0.35
N LYS A 197 -14.55 -9.26 -0.61
CA LYS A 197 -13.26 -8.62 -0.86
C LYS A 197 -12.55 -8.23 0.45
N ILE A 198 -13.29 -8.13 1.55
CA ILE A 198 -12.81 -7.59 2.82
C ILE A 198 -12.69 -8.72 3.85
N ASN A 199 -11.48 -8.90 4.37
CA ASN A 199 -11.19 -9.86 5.42
C ASN A 199 -10.81 -9.12 6.71
N VAL A 200 -11.47 -9.48 7.81
CA VAL A 200 -11.10 -8.98 9.14
C VAL A 200 -10.03 -9.91 9.70
N CYS A 201 -8.81 -9.39 9.85
CA CYS A 201 -7.68 -10.14 10.38
C CYS A 201 -7.04 -9.32 11.51
N PRO A 202 -7.56 -9.45 12.75
CA PRO A 202 -7.00 -8.74 13.89
C PRO A 202 -5.58 -9.24 14.14
N PRO A 203 -4.58 -8.34 14.21
CA PRO A 203 -3.23 -8.76 14.55
C PRO A 203 -3.15 -9.22 16.02
N PRO A 204 -2.36 -10.26 16.34
CA PRO A 204 -2.00 -10.55 17.72
C PRO A 204 -1.03 -9.46 18.19
N PHE A 205 -1.57 -8.39 18.80
CA PHE A 205 -0.74 -7.34 19.38
C PHE A 205 0.23 -7.96 20.40
N SER A 206 1.52 -7.75 20.20
CA SER A 206 2.56 -8.26 21.10
C SER A 206 3.71 -7.25 21.25
N GLU A 207 4.43 -7.31 22.37
CA GLU A 207 5.52 -6.37 22.68
C GLU A 207 6.63 -6.38 21.62
N ASN A 208 6.83 -7.52 20.96
CA ASN A 208 7.80 -7.66 19.87
C ASN A 208 7.37 -6.99 18.54
N TRP A 209 6.51 -5.97 18.56
CA TRP A 209 6.12 -5.15 17.39
C TRP A 209 6.94 -3.86 17.30
N PHE A 210 7.53 -3.42 18.41
CA PHE A 210 8.40 -2.26 18.43
C PHE A 210 9.77 -2.60 17.83
N THR A 211 10.36 -1.67 17.08
CA THR A 211 11.75 -1.79 16.66
C THR A 211 12.64 -1.21 17.75
N THR A 212 13.76 -1.86 18.05
CA THR A 212 14.78 -1.26 18.91
C THR A 212 15.42 -0.11 18.12
N LYS A 213 14.98 1.14 18.35
CA LYS A 213 15.76 2.29 17.90
C LYS A 213 17.12 2.18 18.58
N LYS A 214 18.20 2.02 17.81
CA LYS A 214 19.53 2.34 18.34
C LYS A 214 19.47 3.83 18.68
N GLY A 215 19.59 4.16 19.96
CA GLY A 215 19.83 5.54 20.37
C GLY A 215 21.04 6.04 19.60
N ASN A 216 20.92 7.23 19.02
CA ASN A 216 22.10 7.96 18.58
C ASN A 216 22.92 8.37 19.79
#